data_AF-I0YWM7-F1
#
_entry.id   AF-I0YWM7-F1
#
_cell.length_a   1.000
_cell.length_b   1.000
_cell.length_c   1.000
_cell.angle_alpha   90.00
_cell.angle_beta   90.00
_cell.angle_gamma   90.00
#
_symmetry.space_group_name_H-M   'P 1'
#
loop_
_entity.id
_entity.type
_entity.pdbx_description
1 polymer ?
#
loop_
_entity_poly.entity_id
_entity_poly.type
_entity_poly.pdbx_seq_one_letter_code
_entity_poly.pdbx_strand_id
1 'polypeptide(L)'
;MSLTAPVGRTILTLGRRSCPCTFTPKRAHRSLGLYCSPSLAPFRPKRFREVFAGSRLRMHLRKASTIMSAASSTEIAIITTVGCPYCKKSKEALRNAGLAYKEFELSTDLEALRKVKEITKRATVPQVFIGGTFIGGSEELISLIDQGKIQQVLEENLDRPGLPDSLRGIESQGQSRALVPGGLDKEEYDRLRQLAQILRQKHKDELKQSRTFTLAEMSRWLALEKQAETPEDAKHTVHKLLSAQIITLANGAAWDSWSGAGEEQEFAFVADARKPTLGEPLNAHFQWYGDARSPSEVGENLRMRMLALYDKHLAPDGRAVDYKGLGADPEFTDFIDATAELQKVDVSPLSREERMAFWINVYNILVVHAMVEFGPATGTLQRLAWFAKINYVVCGLQYSSNDIEHGVLRGNKPSPANLLSLLGLSQLAPLTFKSSDPRLAQVIDPPDPRIHFSLVCGAKSCPPIKVYTPEALDDGLESAAASFIESEGEVQVNVEARKLVLSKIFQWYGKDFGSKADLVALLVRHMPTEQKKQLEGLLASASAEELKFEFKPYDWSQNSK
;
A
#
# COMPACT_ATOMS: atom_id res chain seq x y z
N MET A 1 -7.63 58.31 -14.14
CA MET A 1 -8.78 57.39 -14.27
C MET A 1 -8.43 56.13 -13.48
N SER A 2 -8.89 55.88 -12.25
CA SER A 2 -9.93 56.56 -11.44
C SER A 2 -11.35 56.39 -12.05
N LEU A 3 -12.42 55.96 -11.38
CA LEU A 3 -12.70 55.31 -10.07
C LEU A 3 -13.93 54.35 -10.28
N THR A 4 -14.54 53.58 -9.35
CA THR A 4 -14.40 53.29 -7.89
C THR A 4 -15.02 51.91 -7.58
N ALA A 5 -14.77 51.31 -6.41
CA ALA A 5 -15.66 50.32 -5.79
C ALA A 5 -16.80 51.01 -4.99
N PRO A 6 -17.84 50.26 -4.55
CA PRO A 6 -18.40 50.53 -3.21
C PRO A 6 -18.69 49.27 -2.37
N VAL A 7 -18.94 49.49 -1.08
CA VAL A 7 -19.22 48.48 -0.03
C VAL A 7 -20.61 48.72 0.58
N GLY A 8 -21.29 47.66 1.05
CA GLY A 8 -22.54 47.77 1.81
C GLY A 8 -22.59 46.83 3.03
N ARG A 9 -23.02 47.35 4.18
CA ARG A 9 -23.21 46.64 5.47
C ARG A 9 -24.53 47.07 6.13
N THR A 10 -25.28 46.13 6.72
CA THR A 10 -26.25 46.23 7.85
C THR A 10 -26.83 44.81 8.04
N ILE A 11 -26.85 44.07 9.17
CA ILE A 11 -26.95 44.29 10.64
C ILE A 11 -28.39 44.10 11.20
N LEU A 12 -28.59 42.98 11.93
CA LEU A 12 -29.71 42.63 12.84
C LEU A 12 -31.11 42.40 12.20
N THR A 13 -32.08 41.65 12.76
CA THR A 13 -32.29 41.17 14.16
C THR A 13 -33.11 39.85 14.24
N LEU A 14 -32.94 39.08 15.34
CA LEU A 14 -33.83 38.13 16.04
C LEU A 14 -35.13 37.57 15.39
N GLY A 15 -35.35 36.23 15.52
CA GLY A 15 -36.67 35.60 15.39
C GLY A 15 -36.77 34.15 15.92
N ARG A 16 -37.47 33.91 17.04
CA ARG A 16 -37.84 32.57 17.54
C ARG A 16 -39.24 32.14 17.07
N ARG A 17 -39.42 30.86 16.73
CA ARG A 17 -40.60 29.97 16.99
C ARG A 17 -40.25 28.56 16.46
N SER A 18 -40.16 27.48 17.25
CA SER A 18 -41.12 26.79 18.14
C SER A 18 -42.20 25.99 17.40
N CYS A 19 -42.14 24.66 17.55
CA CYS A 19 -43.14 23.70 17.04
C CYS A 19 -44.52 23.86 17.71
N PRO A 20 -45.59 23.38 17.07
CA PRO A 20 -46.80 22.93 17.74
C PRO A 20 -46.99 21.41 17.59
N CYS A 21 -46.95 20.67 18.70
CA CYS A 21 -47.60 19.37 18.77
C CYS A 21 -49.10 19.60 18.98
N THR A 22 -49.97 18.91 18.24
CA THR A 22 -51.41 18.86 18.54
C THR A 22 -51.84 17.43 18.86
N PHE A 23 -52.42 17.28 20.05
CA PHE A 23 -52.84 16.02 20.65
C PHE A 23 -54.35 16.11 20.87
N THR A 24 -55.15 15.14 20.42
CA THR A 24 -56.42 14.79 21.10
C THR A 24 -56.94 13.41 20.67
N PRO A 25 -57.73 12.69 21.52
CA PRO A 25 -58.02 11.26 21.31
C PRO A 25 -59.52 10.90 21.31
N LYS A 26 -59.85 9.62 21.04
CA LYS A 26 -60.71 8.78 21.92
C LYS A 26 -60.85 7.31 21.45
N ARG A 27 -60.75 6.41 22.44
CA ARG A 27 -61.60 5.23 22.78
C ARG A 27 -62.31 4.41 21.68
N ALA A 28 -62.60 3.11 21.88
CA ALA A 28 -62.12 2.02 22.76
C ALA A 28 -63.05 0.80 22.58
N HIS A 29 -62.58 -0.44 22.75
CA HIS A 29 -63.29 -1.61 23.35
C HIS A 29 -62.28 -2.77 23.49
N ARG A 30 -62.13 -3.42 24.66
CA ARG A 30 -62.57 -4.80 25.02
C ARG A 30 -62.25 -5.91 24.00
N SER A 31 -61.83 -7.14 24.35
CA SER A 31 -61.45 -7.83 25.62
C SER A 31 -61.08 -9.30 25.25
N LEU A 32 -60.41 -10.17 26.02
CA LEU A 32 -59.86 -10.21 27.40
C LEU A 32 -58.79 -11.34 27.47
N GLY A 33 -57.97 -11.44 28.54
CA GLY A 33 -57.11 -12.62 28.78
C GLY A 33 -56.06 -12.43 29.89
N LEU A 34 -56.32 -12.96 31.09
CA LEU A 34 -55.34 -13.00 32.21
C LEU A 34 -54.75 -14.41 32.35
N TYR A 35 -53.53 -14.51 32.88
CA TYR A 35 -53.24 -15.35 34.05
C TYR A 35 -52.07 -14.75 34.86
N CYS A 36 -51.95 -15.11 36.14
CA CYS A 36 -51.08 -14.43 37.11
C CYS A 36 -50.11 -15.39 37.81
N SER A 37 -49.05 -14.85 38.41
CA SER A 37 -48.07 -15.57 39.23
C SER A 37 -48.66 -16.10 40.54
N PRO A 38 -47.86 -16.85 41.32
CA PRO A 38 -47.59 -16.35 42.67
C PRO A 38 -46.10 -16.34 43.06
N SER A 39 -45.81 -15.59 44.12
CA SER A 39 -44.49 -15.45 44.75
C SER A 39 -44.35 -16.36 45.97
N LEU A 40 -43.12 -16.80 46.27
CA LEU A 40 -42.73 -17.20 47.63
C LEU A 40 -41.27 -16.78 47.93
N ALA A 41 -41.02 -16.44 49.18
CA ALA A 41 -39.75 -16.02 49.76
C ALA A 41 -39.76 -16.38 51.27
N PRO A 42 -38.74 -16.00 52.06
CA PRO A 42 -37.31 -16.19 51.89
C PRO A 42 -36.74 -17.15 52.98
N PHE A 43 -35.46 -17.52 52.92
CA PHE A 43 -34.77 -18.16 54.05
C PHE A 43 -33.50 -17.41 54.46
N ARG A 44 -33.18 -17.42 55.76
CA ARG A 44 -32.05 -16.70 56.38
C ARG A 44 -31.34 -17.58 57.45
N PRO A 45 -30.17 -17.16 57.97
CA PRO A 45 -29.05 -18.10 58.13
C PRO A 45 -28.84 -18.62 59.55
N LYS A 46 -27.95 -19.62 59.67
CA LYS A 46 -27.19 -19.87 60.91
C LYS A 46 -25.80 -19.22 60.83
N ARG A 47 -25.35 -18.69 61.96
CA ARG A 47 -24.04 -18.03 62.12
C ARG A 47 -23.00 -19.05 62.57
N PHE A 48 -21.74 -18.83 62.21
CA PHE A 48 -20.71 -18.66 63.24
C PHE A 48 -20.13 -17.24 63.11
N ARG A 49 -19.37 -16.81 64.12
CA ARG A 49 -18.91 -15.43 64.31
C ARG A 49 -17.41 -15.44 64.64
N GLU A 50 -16.83 -14.25 64.72
CA GLU A 50 -15.46 -13.97 65.22
C GLU A 50 -14.37 -14.11 64.12
N VAL A 51 -13.34 -13.24 64.04
CA VAL A 51 -13.09 -11.99 64.81
C VAL A 51 -12.23 -10.96 64.02
N PHE A 52 -12.08 -9.78 64.61
CA PHE A 52 -11.27 -8.61 64.22
C PHE A 52 -11.72 -7.68 63.08
N ALA A 53 -11.47 -6.40 63.33
CA ALA A 53 -11.90 -5.26 62.53
C ALA A 53 -10.79 -4.76 61.59
N GLY A 54 -11.18 -4.05 60.52
CA GLY A 54 -10.24 -3.53 59.53
C GLY A 54 -10.84 -2.43 58.65
N SER A 55 -11.13 -1.26 59.24
CA SER A 55 -11.79 -0.12 58.57
C SER A 55 -10.98 0.54 57.44
N ARG A 56 -9.82 0.00 57.06
CA ARG A 56 -9.00 0.45 55.91
C ARG A 56 -9.53 -0.03 54.55
N LEU A 57 -10.19 -1.19 54.45
CA LEU A 57 -10.49 -1.81 53.16
C LEU A 57 -11.52 -1.01 52.32
N ARG A 58 -12.57 -0.47 52.96
CA ARG A 58 -13.59 0.36 52.29
C ARG A 58 -13.07 1.72 51.81
N MET A 59 -11.97 2.22 52.38
CA MET A 59 -11.33 3.46 51.90
C MET A 59 -10.41 3.18 50.70
N HIS A 60 -9.69 2.04 50.70
CA HIS A 60 -8.86 1.64 49.57
C HIS A 60 -9.70 1.25 48.34
N LEU A 61 -10.79 0.50 48.52
CA LEU A 61 -11.69 0.16 47.40
C LEU A 61 -12.37 1.39 46.80
N ARG A 62 -12.70 2.41 47.59
CA ARG A 62 -13.18 3.70 47.06
C ARG A 62 -12.10 4.50 46.34
N LYS A 63 -10.87 4.55 46.87
CA LYS A 63 -9.74 5.16 46.13
C LYS A 63 -9.48 4.42 44.81
N ALA A 64 -9.45 3.09 44.80
CA ALA A 64 -9.27 2.30 43.58
C ALA A 64 -10.39 2.57 42.54
N SER A 65 -11.68 2.57 42.95
CA SER A 65 -12.77 2.89 42.03
C SER A 65 -12.74 4.34 41.53
N THR A 66 -12.27 5.29 42.34
CA THR A 66 -12.11 6.69 41.91
C THR A 66 -10.91 6.88 40.99
N ILE A 67 -9.79 6.16 41.23
CA ILE A 67 -8.60 6.18 40.36
C ILE A 67 -8.93 5.57 38.99
N MET A 68 -9.58 4.40 38.95
CA MET A 68 -10.08 3.81 37.70
C MET A 68 -11.14 4.66 36.99
N SER A 69 -11.79 5.60 37.69
CA SER A 69 -12.77 6.54 37.14
C SER A 69 -12.18 7.94 36.85
N ALA A 70 -10.87 8.13 37.07
CA ALA A 70 -10.17 9.40 36.90
C ALA A 70 -8.88 9.26 36.04
N ALA A 71 -8.54 8.05 35.58
CA ALA A 71 -7.56 7.82 34.52
C ALA A 71 -8.12 8.27 33.16
N SER A 72 -8.32 9.58 33.01
CA SER A 72 -8.75 10.19 31.76
C SER A 72 -7.54 10.39 30.84
N SER A 73 -7.75 10.15 29.54
CA SER A 73 -7.02 10.85 28.46
C SER A 73 -5.47 10.81 28.44
N THR A 74 -4.79 9.80 28.98
CA THR A 74 -3.47 9.44 28.43
C THR A 74 -3.67 8.77 27.07
N GLU A 75 -3.37 9.46 25.97
CA GLU A 75 -3.45 8.88 24.64
C GLU A 75 -2.19 8.07 24.29
N ILE A 76 -2.39 6.88 23.70
CA ILE A 76 -1.36 6.16 22.95
C ILE A 76 -1.51 6.54 21.47
N ALA A 77 -0.46 7.04 20.85
CA ALA A 77 -0.39 7.24 19.40
C ALA A 77 0.54 6.21 18.77
N ILE A 78 0.10 5.61 17.66
CA ILE A 78 0.94 4.74 16.83
C ILE A 78 0.99 5.28 15.40
N ILE A 79 2.21 5.55 14.95
CA ILE A 79 2.50 5.96 13.57
C ILE A 79 2.82 4.71 12.76
N THR A 80 2.15 4.56 11.63
CA THR A 80 2.16 3.33 10.82
C THR A 80 2.30 3.63 9.33
N THR A 81 2.60 2.58 8.56
CA THR A 81 2.39 2.54 7.11
C THR A 81 1.59 1.30 6.74
N VAL A 82 0.77 1.38 5.69
CA VAL A 82 0.05 0.23 5.11
C VAL A 82 1.02 -0.90 4.75
N GLY A 83 0.63 -2.15 5.00
CA GLY A 83 1.42 -3.35 4.64
C GLY A 83 2.62 -3.62 5.56
N CYS A 84 2.85 -2.82 6.61
CA CYS A 84 3.97 -3.05 7.52
C CYS A 84 3.66 -4.14 8.57
N PRO A 85 4.38 -5.28 8.58
CA PRO A 85 4.09 -6.39 9.49
C PRO A 85 4.34 -6.04 10.96
N TYR A 86 5.35 -5.21 11.23
CA TYR A 86 5.63 -4.70 12.57
C TYR A 86 4.54 -3.75 13.08
N CYS A 87 3.90 -2.97 12.19
CA CYS A 87 2.74 -2.14 12.55
C CYS A 87 1.56 -3.04 12.94
N LYS A 88 1.25 -4.06 12.13
CA LYS A 88 0.20 -5.05 12.41
C LYS A 88 0.40 -5.74 13.77
N LYS A 89 1.59 -6.32 14.01
CA LYS A 89 1.98 -6.97 15.27
C LYS A 89 1.80 -6.04 16.48
N SER A 90 2.14 -4.76 16.35
CA SER A 90 2.02 -3.77 17.42
C SER A 90 0.57 -3.37 17.71
N LYS A 91 -0.25 -3.20 16.67
CA LYS A 91 -1.70 -2.98 16.81
C LYS A 91 -2.39 -4.18 17.43
N GLU A 92 -1.96 -5.40 17.11
CA GLU A 92 -2.45 -6.63 17.75
C GLU A 92 -2.04 -6.71 19.23
N ALA A 93 -0.80 -6.38 19.58
CA ALA A 93 -0.35 -6.33 20.98
C ALA A 93 -1.16 -5.33 21.83
N LEU A 94 -1.40 -4.11 21.32
CA LEU A 94 -2.23 -3.11 22.00
C LEU A 94 -3.68 -3.58 22.19
N ARG A 95 -4.29 -4.17 21.16
CA ARG A 95 -5.65 -4.75 21.25
C ARG A 95 -5.72 -5.88 22.27
N ASN A 96 -4.74 -6.79 22.27
CA ASN A 96 -4.69 -7.92 23.21
C ASN A 96 -4.46 -7.47 24.66
N ALA A 97 -3.74 -6.36 24.87
CA ALA A 97 -3.57 -5.72 26.17
C ALA A 97 -4.80 -4.90 26.62
N GLY A 98 -5.84 -4.78 25.78
CA GLY A 98 -7.04 -3.96 26.06
C GLY A 98 -6.78 -2.45 26.01
N LEU A 99 -5.70 -2.01 25.37
CA LEU A 99 -5.27 -0.61 25.33
C LEU A 99 -5.84 0.12 24.11
N ALA A 100 -6.55 1.22 24.36
CA ALA A 100 -7.00 2.13 23.31
C ALA A 100 -5.81 2.92 22.73
N TYR A 101 -5.79 3.10 21.42
CA TYR A 101 -4.76 3.87 20.71
C TYR A 101 -5.36 4.62 19.53
N LYS A 102 -4.69 5.70 19.11
CA LYS A 102 -4.97 6.45 17.88
C LYS A 102 -3.93 6.10 16.82
N GLU A 103 -4.39 5.64 15.66
CA GLU A 103 -3.52 5.35 14.52
C GLU A 103 -3.33 6.58 13.64
N PHE A 104 -2.08 6.81 13.24
CA PHE A 104 -1.67 7.81 12.26
C PHE A 104 -0.98 7.06 11.11
N GLU A 105 -1.78 6.71 10.10
CA GLU A 105 -1.34 6.06 8.87
C GLU A 105 -0.72 7.13 7.96
N LEU A 106 0.58 7.04 7.69
CA LEU A 106 1.35 8.06 6.96
C LEU A 106 1.97 7.56 5.65
N SER A 107 1.48 6.47 5.06
CA SER A 107 1.94 5.97 3.76
C SER A 107 1.86 7.00 2.63
N THR A 108 1.09 8.08 2.78
CA THR A 108 0.95 9.19 1.82
C THR A 108 1.50 10.53 2.32
N ASP A 109 1.85 10.65 3.61
CA ASP A 109 2.36 11.89 4.21
C ASP A 109 3.84 11.76 4.59
N LEU A 110 4.66 12.00 3.58
CA LEU A 110 6.12 11.91 3.66
C LEU A 110 6.74 13.10 4.40
N GLU A 111 6.07 14.25 4.42
CA GLU A 111 6.53 15.40 5.20
C GLU A 111 6.34 15.14 6.69
N ALA A 112 5.22 14.53 7.08
CA ALA A 112 5.03 13.99 8.41
C ALA A 112 6.03 12.88 8.73
N LEU A 113 6.27 11.90 7.85
CA LEU A 113 7.29 10.86 8.09
C LEU A 113 8.70 11.43 8.28
N ARG A 114 9.09 12.49 7.55
CA ARG A 114 10.36 13.21 7.80
C ARG A 114 10.36 13.88 9.18
N LYS A 115 9.34 14.67 9.53
CA LYS A 115 9.23 15.32 10.85
C LYS A 115 9.29 14.30 11.99
N VAL A 116 8.61 13.17 11.84
CA VAL A 116 8.63 12.04 12.76
C VAL A 116 10.05 11.48 12.90
N LYS A 117 10.72 11.16 11.78
CA LYS A 117 12.12 10.71 11.75
C LYS A 117 13.09 11.73 12.36
N GLU A 118 12.89 13.02 12.12
CA GLU A 118 13.69 14.10 12.70
C GLU A 118 13.55 14.19 14.22
N ILE A 119 12.38 13.86 14.78
CA ILE A 119 12.13 13.86 16.22
C ILE A 119 12.65 12.58 16.89
N THR A 120 12.32 11.41 16.36
CA THR A 120 12.64 10.11 16.98
C THR A 120 14.02 9.59 16.62
N LYS A 121 14.66 10.17 15.60
CA LYS A 121 15.90 9.71 14.96
C LYS A 121 15.81 8.29 14.38
N ARG A 122 14.59 7.76 14.15
CA ARG A 122 14.35 6.47 13.48
C ARG A 122 13.61 6.65 12.16
N ALA A 123 14.05 5.92 11.14
CA ALA A 123 13.39 5.87 9.82
C ALA A 123 12.42 4.68 9.65
N THR A 124 12.37 3.76 10.62
CA THR A 124 11.52 2.56 10.61
C THR A 124 10.17 2.80 11.29
N VAL A 125 9.15 2.03 10.89
CA VAL A 125 7.80 2.04 11.48
C VAL A 125 7.45 0.64 12.01
N PRO A 126 6.59 0.51 13.04
CA PRO A 126 5.82 1.57 13.70
C PRO A 126 6.68 2.46 14.59
N GLN A 127 6.16 3.64 14.89
CA GLN A 127 6.71 4.53 15.93
C GLN A 127 5.62 4.84 16.94
N VAL A 128 5.87 4.51 18.20
CA VAL A 128 4.87 4.54 19.28
C VAL A 128 5.18 5.69 20.22
N PHE A 129 4.16 6.46 20.54
CA PHE A 129 4.21 7.55 21.51
C PHE A 129 3.13 7.34 22.58
N ILE A 130 3.46 7.68 23.83
CA ILE A 130 2.51 7.68 24.95
C ILE A 130 2.58 9.06 25.59
N GLY A 131 1.48 9.81 25.54
CA GLY A 131 1.44 11.19 26.01
C GLY A 131 2.52 12.10 25.41
N GLY A 132 2.81 11.92 24.12
CA GLY A 132 3.81 12.68 23.37
C GLY A 132 5.26 12.24 23.58
N THR A 133 5.54 11.37 24.56
CA THR A 133 6.86 10.77 24.76
C THR A 133 7.07 9.64 23.75
N PHE A 134 8.14 9.70 22.95
CA PHE A 134 8.51 8.58 22.06
C PHE A 134 8.99 7.38 22.87
N ILE A 135 8.40 6.21 22.61
CA ILE A 135 8.63 4.97 23.37
C ILE A 135 9.54 4.00 22.60
N GLY A 136 9.41 3.94 21.28
CA GLY A 136 10.15 3.00 20.43
C GLY A 136 9.32 2.48 19.25
N GLY A 137 9.74 1.34 18.72
CA GLY A 137 9.03 0.60 17.68
C GLY A 137 8.27 -0.61 18.23
N SER A 138 8.13 -1.63 17.39
CA SER A 138 7.34 -2.82 17.72
C SER A 138 7.91 -3.63 18.87
N GLU A 139 9.24 -3.78 18.94
CA GLU A 139 9.89 -4.60 19.95
C GLU A 139 9.87 -3.94 21.33
N GLU A 140 10.14 -2.64 21.41
CA GLU A 140 10.08 -1.90 22.67
C GLU A 140 8.65 -1.83 23.24
N LEU A 141 7.65 -1.59 22.39
CA LEU A 141 6.24 -1.60 22.82
C LEU A 141 5.82 -2.98 23.37
N ILE A 142 6.10 -4.05 22.64
CA ILE A 142 5.73 -5.41 23.06
C ILE A 142 6.47 -5.76 24.36
N SER A 143 7.75 -5.44 24.45
CA SER A 143 8.55 -5.64 25.66
C SER A 143 8.03 -4.86 26.89
N LEU A 144 7.46 -3.67 26.70
CA LEU A 144 6.81 -2.90 27.77
C LEU A 144 5.44 -3.45 28.20
N ILE A 145 4.68 -4.04 27.27
CA ILE A 145 3.44 -4.75 27.54
C ILE A 145 3.74 -6.04 28.31
N ASP A 146 4.63 -6.88 27.80
CA ASP A 146 4.98 -8.19 28.37
C ASP A 146 5.62 -8.07 29.76
N GLN A 147 6.36 -6.99 30.02
CA GLN A 147 6.92 -6.69 31.35
C GLN A 147 5.90 -6.04 32.32
N GLY A 148 4.66 -5.77 31.90
CA GLY A 148 3.65 -5.08 32.72
C GLY A 148 3.99 -3.64 33.09
N LYS A 149 4.89 -3.00 32.32
CA LYS A 149 5.40 -1.63 32.59
C LYS A 149 4.59 -0.55 31.91
N ILE A 150 3.81 -0.89 30.87
CA ILE A 150 3.04 0.08 30.10
C ILE A 150 2.03 0.87 30.96
N GLN A 151 1.48 0.27 32.03
CA GLN A 151 0.63 0.98 33.00
C GLN A 151 1.38 2.11 33.72
N GLN A 152 2.62 1.88 34.17
CA GLN A 152 3.46 2.92 34.76
C GLN A 152 3.73 4.06 33.77
N VAL A 153 4.06 3.72 32.52
CA VAL A 153 4.32 4.73 31.46
C VAL A 153 3.06 5.55 31.14
N LEU A 154 1.86 4.94 31.22
CA LEU A 154 0.57 5.63 31.06
C LEU A 154 0.26 6.56 32.24
N GLU A 155 0.59 6.16 33.48
CA GLU A 155 0.44 6.99 34.69
C GLU A 155 1.45 8.16 34.73
N GLU A 156 2.69 7.95 34.29
CA GLU A 156 3.73 8.99 34.18
C GLU A 156 3.43 10.06 33.11
N ASN A 157 2.47 9.78 32.22
CA ASN A 157 2.09 10.65 31.09
C ASN A 157 0.60 11.08 31.11
N LEU A 158 -0.05 11.08 32.28
CA LEU A 158 -1.44 11.51 32.47
C LEU A 158 -1.75 12.88 31.84
N ASP A 159 -2.96 12.97 31.26
CA ASP A 159 -3.53 14.15 30.59
C ASP A 159 -2.69 14.74 29.42
N ARG A 160 -1.79 13.95 28.82
CA ARG A 160 -0.99 14.35 27.65
C ARG A 160 -1.56 13.82 26.33
N PRO A 161 -1.51 14.63 25.24
CA PRO A 161 -1.92 14.18 23.90
C PRO A 161 -1.00 13.09 23.37
N GLY A 162 -1.48 12.24 22.47
CA GLY A 162 -0.74 11.04 22.06
C GLY A 162 0.55 11.35 21.33
N LEU A 163 0.56 12.39 20.48
CA LEU A 163 1.72 12.91 19.77
C LEU A 163 2.27 14.19 20.44
N PRO A 164 3.60 14.44 20.36
CA PRO A 164 4.20 15.69 20.83
C PRO A 164 3.74 16.89 19.99
N ASP A 165 3.91 18.09 20.54
CA ASP A 165 3.40 19.34 19.94
C ASP A 165 4.01 19.65 18.56
N SER A 166 5.24 19.21 18.31
CA SER A 166 5.92 19.27 17.01
C SER A 166 5.27 18.41 15.92
N LEU A 167 4.38 17.48 16.29
CA LEU A 167 3.61 16.62 15.39
C LEU A 167 2.09 16.89 15.44
N ARG A 168 1.64 17.93 16.15
CA ARG A 168 0.22 18.24 16.41
C ARG A 168 -0.59 18.64 15.15
N GLY A 169 0.06 18.74 14.00
CA GLY A 169 -0.57 18.97 12.69
C GLY A 169 -0.74 17.71 11.81
N ILE A 170 -0.31 16.53 12.27
CA ILE A 170 -0.53 15.27 11.55
C ILE A 170 -2.00 14.84 11.72
N GLU A 171 -2.73 14.72 10.61
CA GLU A 171 -4.08 14.17 10.63
C GLU A 171 -4.07 12.64 10.71
N SER A 172 -4.92 12.07 11.56
CA SER A 172 -5.21 10.63 11.52
C SER A 172 -6.15 10.35 10.34
N GLN A 173 -5.61 9.92 9.20
CA GLN A 173 -6.34 9.84 7.94
C GLN A 173 -7.59 8.96 7.99
N GLY A 174 -8.76 9.61 8.01
CA GLY A 174 -10.05 8.99 7.71
C GLY A 174 -10.27 8.91 6.21
N GLN A 175 -9.66 7.90 5.56
CA GLN A 175 -9.76 7.58 4.12
C GLN A 175 -9.23 8.67 3.16
N SER A 176 -8.10 8.38 2.51
CA SER A 176 -7.57 9.21 1.41
C SER A 176 -8.61 9.39 0.30
N ARG A 177 -8.66 10.60 -0.26
CA ARG A 177 -9.68 11.07 -1.21
C ARG A 177 -9.43 10.53 -2.62
N ALA A 178 -9.71 9.23 -2.80
CA ALA A 178 -9.41 8.49 -4.03
C ALA A 178 -9.96 9.16 -5.29
N LEU A 179 -9.06 9.70 -6.12
CA LEU A 179 -9.38 10.23 -7.44
C LEU A 179 -9.74 9.10 -8.42
N VAL A 180 -10.91 9.23 -9.01
CA VAL A 180 -11.51 8.32 -9.99
C VAL A 180 -11.03 8.68 -11.41
N PRO A 181 -10.89 7.72 -12.34
CA PRO A 181 -10.79 8.00 -13.78
C PRO A 181 -11.83 9.01 -14.29
N GLY A 182 -11.44 9.83 -15.28
CA GLY A 182 -12.32 10.84 -15.87
C GLY A 182 -12.64 12.05 -14.98
N GLY A 183 -12.05 12.17 -13.78
CA GLY A 183 -12.27 13.31 -12.87
C GLY A 183 -13.62 13.31 -12.16
N LEU A 184 -14.34 12.19 -12.18
CA LEU A 184 -15.62 12.00 -11.50
C LEU A 184 -15.48 12.01 -9.98
N ASP A 185 -16.56 12.35 -9.26
CA ASP A 185 -16.64 12.05 -7.84
C ASP A 185 -16.89 10.55 -7.59
N LYS A 186 -16.57 10.08 -6.38
CA LYS A 186 -16.68 8.66 -6.02
C LYS A 186 -18.12 8.16 -6.05
N GLU A 187 -19.11 8.97 -5.67
CA GLU A 187 -20.49 8.53 -5.70
C GLU A 187 -21.01 8.39 -7.14
N GLU A 188 -20.62 9.27 -8.05
CA GLU A 188 -20.96 9.12 -9.47
C GLU A 188 -20.31 7.88 -10.08
N TYR A 189 -19.07 7.57 -9.69
CA TYR A 189 -18.41 6.32 -10.09
C TYR A 189 -19.12 5.07 -9.57
N ASP A 190 -19.45 5.06 -8.27
CA ASP A 190 -20.13 3.92 -7.64
C ASP A 190 -21.54 3.73 -8.23
N ARG A 191 -22.24 4.83 -8.59
CA ARG A 191 -23.50 4.80 -9.36
C ARG A 191 -23.32 4.20 -10.76
N LEU A 192 -22.33 4.65 -11.53
CA LEU A 192 -22.04 4.14 -12.88
C LEU A 192 -21.63 2.66 -12.87
N ARG A 193 -20.89 2.20 -11.86
CA ARG A 193 -20.52 0.79 -11.69
C ARG A 193 -21.72 -0.08 -11.31
N GLN A 194 -22.63 0.39 -10.46
CA GLN A 194 -23.89 -0.33 -10.16
C GLN A 194 -24.74 -0.49 -11.43
N LEU A 195 -24.90 0.59 -12.21
CA LEU A 195 -25.59 0.53 -13.51
C LEU A 195 -24.93 -0.48 -14.45
N ALA A 196 -23.60 -0.46 -14.56
CA ALA A 196 -22.88 -1.38 -15.43
C ALA A 196 -23.03 -2.85 -15.05
N GLN A 197 -23.19 -3.20 -13.78
CA GLN A 197 -23.51 -4.58 -13.38
C GLN A 197 -24.88 -5.03 -13.94
N ILE A 198 -25.88 -4.14 -13.94
CA ILE A 198 -27.21 -4.41 -14.51
C ILE A 198 -27.12 -4.57 -16.04
N LEU A 199 -26.43 -3.65 -16.72
CA LEU A 199 -26.25 -3.69 -18.17
C LEU A 199 -25.48 -4.93 -18.62
N ARG A 200 -24.42 -5.30 -17.88
CA ARG A 200 -23.60 -6.51 -18.13
C ARG A 200 -24.39 -7.80 -17.90
N GLN A 201 -25.35 -7.82 -16.99
CA GLN A 201 -26.25 -8.97 -16.84
C GLN A 201 -27.19 -9.08 -18.07
N LYS A 202 -27.80 -7.99 -18.52
CA LYS A 202 -28.62 -7.99 -19.76
C LYS A 202 -27.82 -8.45 -20.98
N HIS A 203 -26.59 -7.99 -21.13
CA HIS A 203 -25.68 -8.41 -22.20
C HIS A 203 -25.46 -9.94 -22.22
N LYS A 204 -25.27 -10.54 -21.04
CA LYS A 204 -25.12 -12.00 -20.88
C LYS A 204 -26.42 -12.75 -21.14
N ASP A 205 -27.57 -12.20 -20.77
CA ASP A 205 -28.87 -12.83 -20.98
C ASP A 205 -29.35 -12.75 -22.44
N GLU A 206 -29.10 -11.63 -23.12
CA GLU A 206 -29.49 -11.41 -24.52
C GLU A 206 -28.45 -11.94 -25.51
N LEU A 207 -27.18 -11.52 -25.43
CA LEU A 207 -26.18 -11.75 -26.48
C LEU A 207 -25.27 -12.96 -26.25
N LYS A 208 -25.25 -13.52 -25.02
CA LYS A 208 -24.71 -14.83 -24.57
C LYS A 208 -23.28 -15.22 -24.98
N GLN A 209 -23.02 -15.34 -26.27
CA GLN A 209 -21.73 -15.70 -26.85
C GLN A 209 -20.93 -14.47 -27.31
N SER A 210 -21.60 -13.34 -27.57
CA SER A 210 -20.90 -12.09 -27.90
C SER A 210 -20.13 -11.55 -26.69
N ARG A 211 -18.95 -10.97 -26.94
CA ARG A 211 -18.23 -10.14 -25.98
C ARG A 211 -18.48 -8.66 -26.18
N THR A 212 -19.13 -8.31 -27.28
CA THR A 212 -19.38 -6.93 -27.71
C THR A 212 -20.87 -6.65 -27.81
N PHE A 213 -21.21 -5.36 -27.85
CA PHE A 213 -22.55 -4.83 -28.03
C PHE A 213 -22.48 -3.46 -28.73
N THR A 214 -23.53 -3.12 -29.47
CA THR A 214 -23.63 -1.86 -30.22
C THR A 214 -24.17 -0.70 -29.37
N LEU A 215 -24.04 0.53 -29.86
CA LEU A 215 -24.70 1.70 -29.28
C LEU A 215 -26.23 1.53 -29.21
N ALA A 216 -26.84 0.87 -30.21
CA ALA A 216 -28.29 0.66 -30.27
C ALA A 216 -28.79 -0.29 -29.16
N GLU A 217 -28.05 -1.38 -28.89
CA GLU A 217 -28.37 -2.34 -27.83
C GLU A 217 -28.18 -1.70 -26.44
N MET A 218 -27.08 -0.97 -26.24
CA MET A 218 -26.83 -0.23 -25.00
C MET A 218 -27.90 0.83 -24.74
N SER A 219 -28.30 1.60 -25.76
CA SER A 219 -29.35 2.62 -25.63
C SER A 219 -30.70 2.00 -25.24
N ARG A 220 -31.04 0.85 -25.83
CA ARG A 220 -32.23 0.06 -25.50
C ARG A 220 -32.20 -0.46 -24.06
N TRP A 221 -31.06 -0.92 -23.56
CA TRP A 221 -30.91 -1.34 -22.16
C TRP A 221 -31.02 -0.17 -21.17
N LEU A 222 -30.43 0.98 -21.49
CA LEU A 222 -30.51 2.20 -20.67
C LEU A 222 -31.95 2.73 -20.57
N ALA A 223 -32.72 2.68 -21.67
CA ALA A 223 -34.13 3.06 -21.67
C ALA A 223 -35.00 2.11 -20.80
N LEU A 224 -34.74 0.80 -20.85
CA LEU A 224 -35.44 -0.19 -20.01
C LEU A 224 -35.19 0.04 -18.51
N GLU A 225 -33.98 0.43 -18.13
CA GLU A 225 -33.61 0.78 -16.75
C GLU A 225 -33.91 2.24 -16.37
N LYS A 226 -34.56 3.02 -17.26
CA LYS A 226 -34.91 4.44 -17.07
C LYS A 226 -33.71 5.34 -16.76
N GLN A 227 -32.56 5.04 -17.35
CA GLN A 227 -31.33 5.82 -17.26
C GLN A 227 -31.15 6.77 -18.46
N ALA A 228 -31.94 6.59 -19.51
CA ALA A 228 -32.02 7.45 -20.68
C ALA A 228 -33.47 7.54 -21.15
N GLU A 229 -33.97 8.74 -21.45
CA GLU A 229 -35.30 8.93 -22.06
C GLU A 229 -35.19 9.15 -23.58
N THR A 230 -34.05 9.69 -24.04
CA THR A 230 -33.72 9.93 -25.45
C THR A 230 -32.45 9.18 -25.91
N PRO A 231 -32.23 9.00 -27.22
CA PRO A 231 -30.96 8.52 -27.77
C PRO A 231 -29.76 9.39 -27.36
N GLU A 232 -29.97 10.68 -27.17
CA GLU A 232 -28.97 11.65 -26.73
C GLU A 232 -28.55 11.41 -25.26
N ASP A 233 -29.50 11.12 -24.36
CA ASP A 233 -29.20 10.73 -22.97
C ASP A 233 -28.42 9.40 -22.92
N ALA A 234 -28.77 8.46 -23.81
CA ALA A 234 -28.06 7.20 -23.93
C ALA A 234 -26.61 7.40 -24.39
N LYS A 235 -26.38 8.25 -25.41
CA LYS A 235 -25.03 8.65 -25.84
C LYS A 235 -24.25 9.36 -24.73
N HIS A 236 -24.89 10.24 -23.96
CA HIS A 236 -24.27 10.91 -22.81
C HIS A 236 -23.88 9.91 -21.71
N THR A 237 -24.73 8.93 -21.43
CA THR A 237 -24.44 7.86 -20.47
C THR A 237 -23.33 6.92 -20.95
N VAL A 238 -23.31 6.58 -22.24
CA VAL A 238 -22.21 5.82 -22.87
C VAL A 238 -20.89 6.59 -22.79
N HIS A 239 -20.90 7.91 -23.02
CA HIS A 239 -19.72 8.75 -22.80
C HIS A 239 -19.26 8.68 -21.34
N LYS A 240 -20.15 8.80 -20.35
CA LYS A 240 -19.79 8.64 -18.93
C LYS A 240 -19.19 7.27 -18.62
N LEU A 241 -19.74 6.18 -19.17
CA LEU A 241 -19.22 4.83 -19.00
C LEU A 241 -17.84 4.63 -19.64
N LEU A 242 -17.54 5.32 -20.75
CA LEU A 242 -16.20 5.37 -21.38
C LEU A 242 -15.22 6.19 -20.54
N SER A 243 -15.60 7.40 -20.08
CA SER A 243 -14.76 8.25 -19.22
C SER A 243 -14.46 7.61 -17.87
N ALA A 244 -15.42 6.85 -17.33
CA ALA A 244 -15.25 6.02 -16.13
C ALA A 244 -14.51 4.69 -16.40
N GLN A 245 -14.17 4.39 -17.65
CA GLN A 245 -13.43 3.18 -18.08
C GLN A 245 -14.11 1.87 -17.69
N ILE A 246 -15.45 1.89 -17.71
CA ILE A 246 -16.30 0.72 -17.40
C ILE A 246 -16.58 -0.07 -18.69
N ILE A 247 -16.60 0.63 -19.83
CA ILE A 247 -16.71 0.05 -21.17
C ILE A 247 -15.56 0.53 -22.06
N THR A 248 -15.26 -0.24 -23.10
CA THR A 248 -14.15 -0.01 -24.05
C THR A 248 -14.65 -0.11 -25.49
N LEU A 249 -14.04 0.64 -26.41
CA LEU A 249 -14.29 0.50 -27.85
C LEU A 249 -13.71 -0.83 -28.33
N ALA A 250 -14.52 -1.70 -28.95
CA ALA A 250 -14.13 -3.07 -29.26
C ALA A 250 -13.18 -3.18 -30.47
N ASN A 251 -13.25 -2.22 -31.38
CA ASN A 251 -12.42 -2.12 -32.58
C ASN A 251 -11.01 -1.53 -32.32
N GLY A 252 -10.65 -1.24 -31.06
CA GLY A 252 -9.36 -0.65 -30.72
C GLY A 252 -9.15 0.78 -31.22
N ALA A 253 -10.23 1.46 -31.62
CA ALA A 253 -10.21 2.87 -32.01
C ALA A 253 -9.92 3.78 -30.81
N ALA A 254 -9.25 4.91 -31.06
CA ALA A 254 -9.02 5.92 -30.04
C ALA A 254 -10.34 6.59 -29.64
N TRP A 255 -10.53 6.91 -28.36
CA TRP A 255 -11.74 7.59 -27.88
C TRP A 255 -11.94 8.95 -28.56
N ASP A 256 -10.85 9.63 -28.91
CA ASP A 256 -10.81 10.90 -29.64
C ASP A 256 -11.46 10.81 -31.04
N SER A 257 -11.58 9.59 -31.60
CA SER A 257 -12.27 9.35 -32.86
C SER A 257 -13.77 9.01 -32.72
N TRP A 258 -14.29 8.88 -31.48
CA TRP A 258 -15.71 8.59 -31.25
C TRP A 258 -16.57 9.85 -31.44
N SER A 259 -17.07 10.03 -32.65
CA SER A 259 -17.95 11.14 -33.04
C SER A 259 -19.41 11.01 -32.55
N GLY A 260 -19.74 10.00 -31.74
CA GLY A 260 -21.12 9.73 -31.28
C GLY A 260 -22.13 9.36 -32.38
N ALA A 261 -21.65 9.02 -33.58
CA ALA A 261 -22.46 8.92 -34.80
C ALA A 261 -22.53 7.53 -35.46
N GLY A 262 -21.69 6.57 -35.07
CA GLY A 262 -21.70 5.21 -35.64
C GLY A 262 -22.67 4.28 -34.91
N GLU A 263 -23.74 3.84 -35.57
CA GLU A 263 -24.64 2.79 -35.04
C GLU A 263 -23.94 1.43 -34.96
N GLU A 264 -23.05 1.13 -35.91
CA GLU A 264 -22.19 -0.06 -35.96
C GLU A 264 -20.98 0.00 -34.98
N GLN A 265 -20.84 1.05 -34.15
CA GLN A 265 -19.75 1.09 -33.18
C GLN A 265 -19.99 0.05 -32.08
N GLU A 266 -19.14 -0.97 -32.05
CA GLU A 266 -19.11 -1.97 -30.99
C GLU A 266 -18.31 -1.51 -29.77
N PHE A 267 -18.80 -1.89 -28.61
CA PHE A 267 -18.19 -1.72 -27.30
C PHE A 267 -18.11 -3.07 -26.57
N ALA A 268 -17.27 -3.18 -25.56
CA ALA A 268 -17.25 -4.29 -24.60
C ALA A 268 -17.20 -3.76 -23.16
N PHE A 269 -17.61 -4.56 -22.18
CA PHE A 269 -17.34 -4.24 -20.77
C PHE A 269 -15.87 -4.53 -20.45
N VAL A 270 -15.18 -3.62 -19.78
CA VAL A 270 -13.79 -3.82 -19.34
C VAL A 270 -13.69 -5.05 -18.43
N ALA A 271 -14.69 -5.26 -17.56
CA ALA A 271 -14.79 -6.42 -16.69
C ALA A 271 -15.07 -7.77 -17.40
N ASP A 272 -15.34 -7.81 -18.72
CA ASP A 272 -15.40 -9.02 -19.55
C ASP A 272 -14.20 -9.16 -20.50
N ALA A 273 -13.17 -8.31 -20.37
CA ALA A 273 -11.93 -8.43 -21.12
C ALA A 273 -11.25 -9.80 -20.89
N ARG A 274 -10.53 -10.29 -21.90
CA ARG A 274 -9.78 -11.55 -21.76
C ARG A 274 -8.60 -11.32 -20.81
N LYS A 275 -8.49 -12.13 -19.75
CA LYS A 275 -7.27 -12.19 -18.95
C LYS A 275 -6.04 -12.41 -19.86
N PRO A 276 -4.93 -11.69 -19.62
CA PRO A 276 -3.69 -11.86 -20.37
C PRO A 276 -3.05 -13.24 -20.11
N THR A 277 -2.12 -13.62 -20.96
CA THR A 277 -1.31 -14.85 -20.85
C THR A 277 0.18 -14.51 -20.79
N LEU A 278 1.00 -15.38 -20.19
CA LEU A 278 2.40 -15.06 -19.85
C LEU A 278 3.26 -14.69 -21.07
N GLY A 279 3.49 -13.39 -21.25
CA GLY A 279 4.19 -12.77 -22.38
C GLY A 279 3.39 -11.61 -23.01
N GLU A 280 2.07 -11.62 -22.89
CA GLU A 280 1.23 -10.46 -23.16
C GLU A 280 1.34 -9.43 -22.01
N PRO A 281 1.19 -8.12 -22.27
CA PRO A 281 1.28 -7.12 -21.21
C PRO A 281 0.08 -7.19 -20.28
N LEU A 282 0.34 -7.26 -18.97
CA LEU A 282 -0.69 -7.46 -17.95
C LEU A 282 -1.75 -6.34 -17.95
N ASN A 283 -1.34 -5.10 -18.27
CA ASN A 283 -2.20 -3.91 -18.31
C ASN A 283 -2.76 -3.57 -19.71
N ALA A 284 -2.65 -4.46 -20.71
CA ALA A 284 -3.08 -4.20 -22.09
C ALA A 284 -4.33 -5.00 -22.51
N HIS A 285 -5.11 -5.51 -21.54
CA HIS A 285 -6.36 -6.22 -21.79
C HIS A 285 -7.54 -5.28 -22.15
N PHE A 286 -7.38 -3.97 -21.92
CA PHE A 286 -8.12 -2.87 -22.58
C PHE A 286 -7.19 -1.65 -22.79
N GLN A 287 -7.66 -0.59 -23.44
CA GLN A 287 -6.89 0.64 -23.68
C GLN A 287 -7.29 1.77 -22.72
N TRP A 288 -6.34 2.59 -22.27
CA TRP A 288 -6.66 3.77 -21.45
C TRP A 288 -7.33 4.89 -22.26
N TYR A 289 -8.34 5.52 -21.66
CA TYR A 289 -9.14 6.58 -22.28
C TYR A 289 -9.03 7.91 -21.53
N GLY A 290 -9.05 9.00 -22.31
CA GLY A 290 -8.55 10.32 -21.89
C GLY A 290 -7.02 10.38 -21.89
N ASP A 291 -6.50 11.50 -21.38
CA ASP A 291 -5.09 11.66 -21.03
C ASP A 291 -4.71 10.86 -19.78
N ALA A 292 -3.42 10.65 -19.54
CA ALA A 292 -2.93 10.14 -18.26
C ALA A 292 -2.60 11.29 -17.30
N ARG A 293 -2.76 11.03 -15.99
CA ARG A 293 -2.25 11.91 -14.92
C ARG A 293 -0.72 11.92 -14.89
N SER A 294 -0.11 12.76 -14.05
CA SER A 294 1.35 12.82 -13.94
C SER A 294 1.92 11.46 -13.49
N PRO A 295 3.16 11.10 -13.89
CA PRO A 295 3.74 9.80 -13.54
C PRO A 295 3.75 9.52 -12.03
N SER A 296 3.99 10.56 -11.22
CA SER A 296 3.95 10.50 -9.76
C SER A 296 2.56 10.16 -9.24
N GLU A 297 1.49 10.82 -9.72
CA GLU A 297 0.11 10.53 -9.32
C GLU A 297 -0.34 9.12 -9.70
N VAL A 298 0.05 8.64 -10.90
CA VAL A 298 -0.32 7.29 -11.37
C VAL A 298 0.42 6.22 -10.59
N GLY A 299 1.74 6.37 -10.42
CA GLY A 299 2.55 5.47 -9.61
C GLY A 299 2.05 5.39 -8.16
N GLU A 300 1.69 6.53 -7.58
CA GLU A 300 1.11 6.64 -6.24
C GLU A 300 -0.28 5.99 -6.12
N ASN A 301 -1.17 6.21 -7.09
CA ASN A 301 -2.51 5.63 -7.09
C ASN A 301 -2.46 4.09 -7.17
N LEU A 302 -1.59 3.55 -8.03
CA LEU A 302 -1.38 2.11 -8.16
C LEU A 302 -0.73 1.50 -6.91
N ARG A 303 0.26 2.19 -6.34
CA ARG A 303 0.93 1.78 -5.09
C ARG A 303 -0.06 1.69 -3.93
N MET A 304 -0.90 2.71 -3.74
CA MET A 304 -1.86 2.74 -2.64
C MET A 304 -2.96 1.68 -2.78
N ARG A 305 -3.48 1.45 -4.01
CA ARG A 305 -4.42 0.34 -4.28
C ARG A 305 -3.79 -1.02 -3.98
N MET A 306 -2.58 -1.26 -4.48
CA MET A 306 -1.85 -2.51 -4.25
C MET A 306 -1.55 -2.73 -2.76
N LEU A 307 -1.11 -1.71 -2.03
CA LEU A 307 -0.82 -1.82 -0.59
C LEU A 307 -2.05 -2.10 0.26
N ALA A 308 -3.19 -1.48 -0.03
CA ALA A 308 -4.44 -1.75 0.69
C ALA A 308 -4.86 -3.23 0.56
N LEU A 309 -4.78 -3.78 -0.66
CA LEU A 309 -4.95 -5.20 -0.94
C LEU A 309 -3.90 -6.06 -0.21
N TYR A 310 -2.63 -5.65 -0.24
CA TYR A 310 -1.54 -6.40 0.39
C TYR A 310 -1.72 -6.52 1.91
N ASP A 311 -2.12 -5.45 2.61
CA ASP A 311 -2.38 -5.44 4.06
C ASP A 311 -3.59 -6.32 4.44
N LYS A 312 -4.67 -6.21 3.64
CA LYS A 312 -5.92 -6.98 3.75
C LYS A 312 -5.70 -8.50 3.63
N HIS A 313 -4.76 -8.92 2.78
CA HIS A 313 -4.42 -10.33 2.52
C HIS A 313 -3.08 -10.80 3.15
N LEU A 314 -2.45 -9.97 3.99
CA LEU A 314 -1.25 -10.33 4.75
C LEU A 314 -1.61 -11.28 5.91
N ALA A 315 -0.82 -12.33 6.12
CA ALA A 315 -0.97 -13.22 7.27
C ALA A 315 -0.82 -12.49 8.63
N PRO A 316 -1.32 -13.05 9.76
CA PRO A 316 -1.16 -12.45 11.08
C PRO A 316 0.30 -12.30 11.52
N ASP A 317 1.17 -13.25 11.14
CA ASP A 317 2.61 -13.18 11.42
C ASP A 317 3.36 -12.15 10.56
N GLY A 318 2.68 -11.55 9.58
CA GLY A 318 3.24 -10.55 8.68
C GLY A 318 4.25 -11.09 7.65
N ARG A 319 4.38 -12.43 7.50
CA ARG A 319 5.45 -13.04 6.71
C ARG A 319 5.00 -13.64 5.38
N ALA A 320 3.73 -14.01 5.23
CA ALA A 320 3.16 -14.57 4.00
C ALA A 320 1.91 -13.78 3.56
N VAL A 321 1.59 -13.84 2.27
CA VAL A 321 0.44 -13.15 1.66
C VAL A 321 -0.45 -14.18 0.96
N ASP A 322 -1.76 -14.09 1.16
CA ASP A 322 -2.72 -14.90 0.41
C ASP A 322 -2.98 -14.27 -0.97
N TYR A 323 -2.07 -14.51 -1.92
CA TYR A 323 -2.21 -14.08 -3.31
C TYR A 323 -3.49 -14.62 -3.98
N LYS A 324 -4.05 -15.73 -3.49
CA LYS A 324 -5.29 -16.32 -4.02
C LYS A 324 -6.52 -15.58 -3.47
N GLY A 325 -6.51 -15.20 -2.20
CA GLY A 325 -7.47 -14.28 -1.60
C GLY A 325 -7.43 -12.91 -2.29
N LEU A 326 -6.23 -12.37 -2.49
CA LEU A 326 -5.99 -11.09 -3.17
C LEU A 326 -6.55 -11.11 -4.61
N GLY A 327 -6.25 -12.16 -5.39
CA GLY A 327 -6.79 -12.34 -6.75
C GLY A 327 -8.30 -12.61 -6.84
N ALA A 328 -8.96 -12.88 -5.71
CA ALA A 328 -10.41 -13.02 -5.61
C ALA A 328 -11.10 -11.77 -5.05
N ASP A 329 -10.34 -10.72 -4.69
CA ASP A 329 -10.85 -9.49 -4.13
C ASP A 329 -11.43 -8.58 -5.23
N PRO A 330 -12.67 -8.04 -5.08
CA PRO A 330 -13.19 -7.06 -6.03
C PRO A 330 -12.26 -5.86 -6.23
N GLU A 331 -11.60 -5.38 -5.16
CA GLU A 331 -10.67 -4.25 -5.21
C GLU A 331 -9.42 -4.54 -6.07
N PHE A 332 -9.08 -5.81 -6.31
CA PHE A 332 -7.98 -6.18 -7.22
C PHE A 332 -8.36 -5.92 -8.69
N THR A 333 -9.66 -5.99 -9.05
CA THR A 333 -10.11 -5.56 -10.39
C THR A 333 -9.90 -4.07 -10.56
N ASP A 334 -10.25 -3.25 -9.56
CA ASP A 334 -10.05 -1.79 -9.56
C ASP A 334 -8.57 -1.39 -9.62
N PHE A 335 -7.68 -2.23 -9.07
CA PHE A 335 -6.25 -2.10 -9.25
C PHE A 335 -5.82 -2.43 -10.69
N ILE A 336 -6.28 -3.56 -11.24
CA ILE A 336 -6.02 -3.98 -12.63
C ILE A 336 -6.47 -2.88 -13.61
N ASP A 337 -7.69 -2.38 -13.48
CA ASP A 337 -8.26 -1.30 -14.28
C ASP A 337 -7.32 -0.08 -14.29
N ALA A 338 -6.89 0.37 -13.12
CA ALA A 338 -6.00 1.51 -12.98
C ALA A 338 -4.62 1.30 -13.66
N THR A 339 -4.11 0.06 -13.77
CA THR A 339 -2.79 -0.17 -14.40
C THR A 339 -2.76 0.18 -15.89
N ALA A 340 -3.92 0.28 -16.56
CA ALA A 340 -3.99 0.70 -17.95
C ALA A 340 -3.48 2.14 -18.17
N GLU A 341 -3.56 3.03 -17.16
CA GLU A 341 -3.12 4.43 -17.30
C GLU A 341 -1.65 4.57 -17.71
N LEU A 342 -0.80 3.66 -17.22
CA LEU A 342 0.62 3.58 -17.56
C LEU A 342 0.86 3.60 -19.08
N GLN A 343 -0.08 3.06 -19.88
CA GLN A 343 -0.01 3.08 -21.35
C GLN A 343 0.24 4.48 -21.93
N LYS A 344 -0.31 5.54 -21.32
CA LYS A 344 -0.21 6.93 -21.80
C LYS A 344 0.59 7.88 -20.90
N VAL A 345 1.09 7.43 -19.74
CA VAL A 345 1.89 8.26 -18.83
C VAL A 345 3.15 8.79 -19.53
N ASP A 346 3.27 10.11 -19.66
CA ASP A 346 4.49 10.75 -20.18
C ASP A 346 5.58 10.77 -19.11
N VAL A 347 6.52 9.83 -19.23
CA VAL A 347 7.72 9.71 -18.38
C VAL A 347 8.90 10.54 -18.91
N SER A 348 8.76 11.27 -20.02
CA SER A 348 9.86 12.06 -20.59
C SER A 348 10.36 13.23 -19.73
N PRO A 349 9.53 14.03 -19.02
CA PRO A 349 10.00 15.21 -18.30
C PRO A 349 10.65 14.90 -16.93
N LEU A 350 10.57 13.66 -16.47
CA LEU A 350 10.99 13.27 -15.12
C LEU A 350 12.50 13.46 -14.89
N SER A 351 12.87 14.07 -13.77
CA SER A 351 14.22 14.02 -13.21
C SER A 351 14.68 12.59 -12.94
N ARG A 352 15.98 12.39 -12.69
CA ARG A 352 16.55 11.07 -12.36
C ARG A 352 15.84 10.43 -11.16
N GLU A 353 15.55 11.23 -10.13
CA GLU A 353 14.95 10.79 -8.87
C GLU A 353 13.46 10.45 -9.04
N GLU A 354 12.69 11.30 -9.72
CA GLU A 354 11.29 10.99 -10.07
C GLU A 354 11.18 9.71 -10.90
N ARG A 355 12.05 9.59 -11.91
CA ARG A 355 12.11 8.43 -12.82
C ARG A 355 12.47 7.15 -12.06
N MET A 356 13.42 7.21 -11.12
CA MET A 356 13.79 6.06 -10.28
C MET A 356 12.64 5.63 -9.36
N ALA A 357 12.01 6.58 -8.66
CA ALA A 357 10.87 6.30 -7.79
C ALA A 357 9.71 5.67 -8.57
N PHE A 358 9.37 6.24 -9.72
CA PHE A 358 8.35 5.70 -10.63
C PHE A 358 8.66 4.26 -11.06
N TRP A 359 9.85 4.00 -11.60
CA TRP A 359 10.20 2.67 -12.12
C TRP A 359 10.37 1.60 -11.04
N ILE A 360 10.83 1.94 -9.84
CA ILE A 360 10.84 1.01 -8.68
C ILE A 360 9.40 0.63 -8.30
N ASN A 361 8.49 1.61 -8.18
CA ASN A 361 7.09 1.34 -7.88
C ASN A 361 6.45 0.46 -8.98
N VAL A 362 6.61 0.82 -10.25
CA VAL A 362 6.06 0.08 -11.40
C VAL A 362 6.60 -1.36 -11.45
N TYR A 363 7.90 -1.59 -11.20
CA TYR A 363 8.46 -2.94 -11.09
C TYR A 363 7.79 -3.74 -9.96
N ASN A 364 7.75 -3.17 -8.74
CA ASN A 364 7.20 -3.86 -7.57
C ASN A 364 5.73 -4.24 -7.76
N ILE A 365 4.95 -3.35 -8.38
CA ILE A 365 3.54 -3.53 -8.71
C ILE A 365 3.36 -4.56 -9.85
N LEU A 366 4.21 -4.53 -10.88
CA LEU A 366 4.22 -5.52 -11.98
C LEU A 366 4.45 -6.94 -11.45
N VAL A 367 5.46 -7.11 -10.59
CA VAL A 367 5.83 -8.42 -10.04
C VAL A 367 4.70 -9.01 -9.20
N VAL A 368 4.03 -8.21 -8.36
CA VAL A 368 2.91 -8.69 -7.55
C VAL A 368 1.68 -9.02 -8.39
N HIS A 369 1.30 -8.16 -9.36
CA HIS A 369 0.22 -8.46 -10.31
C HIS A 369 0.47 -9.78 -11.06
N ALA A 370 1.70 -9.98 -11.54
CA ALA A 370 2.09 -11.21 -12.21
C ALA A 370 2.02 -12.47 -11.33
N MET A 371 2.30 -12.35 -10.02
CA MET A 371 2.17 -13.48 -9.09
C MET A 371 0.72 -13.89 -8.85
N VAL A 372 -0.22 -12.94 -8.91
CA VAL A 372 -1.65 -13.20 -8.76
C VAL A 372 -2.24 -13.83 -10.03
N GLU A 373 -1.89 -13.32 -11.22
CA GLU A 373 -2.42 -13.83 -12.50
C GLU A 373 -1.76 -15.12 -12.99
N PHE A 374 -0.44 -15.28 -12.80
CA PHE A 374 0.31 -16.41 -13.36
C PHE A 374 0.88 -17.38 -12.32
N GLY A 375 0.78 -17.05 -11.03
CA GLY A 375 1.43 -17.79 -9.95
C GLY A 375 2.95 -17.60 -9.89
N PRO A 376 3.59 -18.00 -8.77
CA PRO A 376 5.03 -17.97 -8.63
C PRO A 376 5.71 -19.11 -9.40
N ALA A 377 6.71 -18.79 -10.22
CA ALA A 377 7.49 -19.78 -10.96
C ALA A 377 8.23 -20.76 -10.02
N THR A 378 8.28 -22.04 -10.40
CA THR A 378 8.95 -23.11 -9.66
C THR A 378 10.31 -23.46 -10.29
N GLY A 379 11.36 -23.41 -9.47
CA GLY A 379 12.73 -23.69 -9.92
C GLY A 379 13.39 -22.57 -10.75
N THR A 380 14.72 -22.64 -10.86
CA THR A 380 15.53 -21.52 -11.35
C THR A 380 15.23 -21.13 -12.80
N LEU A 381 15.27 -22.08 -13.74
CA LEU A 381 15.09 -21.78 -15.17
C LEU A 381 13.70 -21.21 -15.50
N GLN A 382 12.64 -21.71 -14.84
CA GLN A 382 11.29 -21.16 -15.02
C GLN A 382 11.19 -19.74 -14.47
N ARG A 383 11.79 -19.48 -13.30
CA ARG A 383 11.85 -18.13 -12.70
C ARG A 383 12.60 -17.13 -13.60
N LEU A 384 13.72 -17.52 -14.21
CA LEU A 384 14.44 -16.68 -15.18
C LEU A 384 13.59 -16.37 -16.42
N ALA A 385 12.87 -17.36 -16.95
CA ALA A 385 11.96 -17.16 -18.08
C ALA A 385 10.70 -16.36 -17.73
N TRP A 386 10.30 -16.32 -16.45
CA TRP A 386 9.14 -15.58 -15.94
C TRP A 386 9.44 -14.07 -15.85
N PHE A 387 10.55 -13.66 -15.20
CA PHE A 387 10.99 -12.25 -15.15
C PHE A 387 11.34 -11.66 -16.54
N ALA A 388 11.63 -12.52 -17.53
CA ALA A 388 11.82 -12.14 -18.92
C ALA A 388 10.50 -12.01 -19.74
N LYS A 389 9.34 -12.37 -19.17
CA LYS A 389 8.04 -12.40 -19.86
C LYS A 389 6.96 -11.55 -19.22
N ILE A 390 6.95 -11.39 -17.90
CA ILE A 390 5.97 -10.52 -17.23
C ILE A 390 6.29 -9.07 -17.63
N ASN A 391 5.29 -8.33 -18.12
CA ASN A 391 5.50 -6.99 -18.67
C ASN A 391 4.26 -6.10 -18.58
N TYR A 392 4.48 -4.79 -18.66
CA TYR A 392 3.47 -3.76 -18.87
C TYR A 392 3.76 -2.96 -20.14
N VAL A 393 2.73 -2.35 -20.72
CA VAL A 393 2.89 -1.18 -21.60
C VAL A 393 2.99 0.07 -20.73
N VAL A 394 4.05 0.85 -20.93
CA VAL A 394 4.28 2.15 -20.29
C VAL A 394 4.69 3.15 -21.35
N CYS A 395 4.04 4.33 -21.43
CA CYS A 395 4.32 5.34 -22.45
C CYS A 395 4.35 4.76 -23.89
N GLY A 396 3.36 3.93 -24.22
CA GLY A 396 3.22 3.23 -25.51
C GLY A 396 4.22 2.09 -25.79
N LEU A 397 5.21 1.85 -24.92
CA LEU A 397 6.26 0.86 -25.12
C LEU A 397 6.15 -0.30 -24.12
N GLN A 398 6.54 -1.52 -24.52
CA GLN A 398 6.54 -2.68 -23.62
C GLN A 398 7.81 -2.72 -22.77
N TYR A 399 7.63 -2.97 -21.47
CA TYR A 399 8.70 -3.16 -20.49
C TYR A 399 8.45 -4.42 -19.68
N SER A 400 9.28 -5.44 -19.86
CA SER A 400 9.36 -6.57 -18.93
C SER A 400 10.02 -6.18 -17.62
N SER A 401 9.85 -6.96 -16.54
CA SER A 401 10.60 -6.74 -15.30
C SER A 401 12.12 -6.69 -15.53
N ASN A 402 12.66 -7.51 -16.44
CA ASN A 402 14.07 -7.44 -16.84
C ASN A 402 14.42 -6.13 -17.56
N ASP A 403 13.54 -5.60 -18.41
CA ASP A 403 13.75 -4.30 -19.08
C ASP A 403 13.77 -3.15 -18.05
N ILE A 404 12.89 -3.18 -17.04
CA ILE A 404 12.85 -2.17 -15.98
C ILE A 404 14.08 -2.28 -15.08
N GLU A 405 14.38 -3.46 -14.55
CA GLU A 405 15.52 -3.63 -13.63
C GLU A 405 16.85 -3.41 -14.36
N HIS A 406 17.11 -4.15 -15.43
CA HIS A 406 18.43 -4.18 -16.05
C HIS A 406 18.62 -3.13 -17.15
N GLY A 407 17.56 -2.80 -17.90
CA GLY A 407 17.58 -1.75 -18.91
C GLY A 407 17.51 -0.36 -18.26
N VAL A 408 16.46 -0.09 -17.48
CA VAL A 408 16.21 1.22 -16.88
C VAL A 408 17.03 1.46 -15.60
N LEU A 409 16.72 0.75 -14.51
CA LEU A 409 17.19 1.12 -13.15
C LEU A 409 18.70 0.92 -12.96
N ARG A 410 19.28 -0.14 -13.53
CA ARG A 410 20.71 -0.46 -13.41
C ARG A 410 21.64 0.32 -14.35
N GLY A 411 21.12 1.20 -15.23
CA GLY A 411 21.93 1.91 -16.21
C GLY A 411 22.33 1.03 -17.40
N ASN A 412 21.32 0.45 -18.07
CA ASN A 412 21.40 -0.46 -19.22
C ASN A 412 22.53 -1.52 -19.14
N LYS A 413 22.47 -2.39 -18.13
CA LYS A 413 23.42 -3.49 -17.94
C LYS A 413 22.87 -4.81 -18.48
N PRO A 414 23.74 -5.79 -18.79
CA PRO A 414 23.31 -7.16 -19.01
C PRO A 414 22.68 -7.78 -17.75
N SER A 415 21.75 -8.71 -17.94
CA SER A 415 21.22 -9.52 -16.84
C SER A 415 22.31 -10.42 -16.22
N PRO A 416 22.36 -10.60 -14.88
CA PRO A 416 23.16 -11.65 -14.26
C PRO A 416 22.72 -13.06 -14.68
N ALA A 417 21.47 -13.21 -15.10
CA ALA A 417 20.89 -14.47 -15.59
C ALA A 417 21.19 -14.77 -17.07
N ASN A 418 21.85 -13.87 -17.80
CA ASN A 418 22.31 -14.14 -19.16
C ASN A 418 23.34 -15.29 -19.16
N LEU A 419 23.30 -16.17 -20.17
CA LEU A 419 24.22 -17.31 -20.27
C LEU A 419 25.70 -16.92 -20.14
N LEU A 420 26.12 -15.79 -20.75
CA LEU A 420 27.49 -15.31 -20.65
C LEU A 420 27.80 -14.79 -19.24
N SER A 421 26.86 -14.13 -18.56
CA SER A 421 26.99 -13.74 -17.16
C SER A 421 27.12 -14.95 -16.22
N LEU A 422 26.32 -15.99 -16.44
CA LEU A 422 26.38 -17.25 -15.68
C LEU A 422 27.70 -18.02 -15.88
N LEU A 423 28.33 -17.88 -17.05
CA LEU A 423 29.67 -18.42 -17.36
C LEU A 423 30.82 -17.51 -16.90
N GLY A 424 30.54 -16.42 -16.17
CA GLY A 424 31.54 -15.44 -15.72
C GLY A 424 32.02 -14.46 -16.81
N LEU A 425 31.53 -14.60 -18.04
CA LEU A 425 31.86 -13.78 -19.21
C LEU A 425 30.93 -12.56 -19.37
N SER A 426 30.48 -11.97 -18.26
CA SER A 426 29.54 -10.83 -18.23
C SER A 426 29.98 -9.60 -19.03
N GLN A 427 31.28 -9.45 -19.30
CA GLN A 427 31.85 -8.40 -20.18
C GLN A 427 31.57 -8.61 -21.68
N LEU A 428 31.13 -9.82 -22.07
CA LEU A 428 30.68 -10.14 -23.43
C LEU A 428 29.15 -10.28 -23.53
N ALA A 429 28.44 -10.19 -22.40
CA ALA A 429 26.98 -10.26 -22.38
C ALA A 429 26.38 -8.99 -23.02
N PRO A 430 25.35 -9.11 -23.87
CA PRO A 430 24.72 -7.95 -24.49
C PRO A 430 23.99 -7.09 -23.45
N LEU A 431 24.00 -5.77 -23.67
CA LEU A 431 23.17 -4.84 -22.91
C LEU A 431 21.67 -5.17 -23.13
N THR A 432 20.83 -4.82 -22.15
CA THR A 432 19.39 -5.11 -22.20
C THR A 432 18.71 -4.34 -23.34
N PHE A 433 19.03 -3.06 -23.50
CA PHE A 433 18.60 -2.23 -24.62
C PHE A 433 19.73 -2.04 -25.65
N LYS A 434 19.40 -2.17 -26.94
CA LYS A 434 20.31 -1.91 -28.07
C LYS A 434 20.38 -0.39 -28.34
N SER A 435 21.42 0.06 -29.04
CA SER A 435 21.63 1.47 -29.40
C SER A 435 20.49 2.14 -30.19
N SER A 436 19.59 1.37 -30.78
CA SER A 436 18.41 1.84 -31.52
C SER A 436 17.08 1.64 -30.77
N ASP A 437 17.11 1.24 -29.51
CA ASP A 437 15.91 0.98 -28.70
C ASP A 437 15.40 2.31 -28.09
N PRO A 438 14.16 2.76 -28.37
CA PRO A 438 13.65 4.03 -27.83
C PRO A 438 13.58 4.05 -26.29
N ARG A 439 13.56 2.88 -25.65
CA ARG A 439 13.56 2.74 -24.18
C ARG A 439 14.88 3.19 -23.55
N LEU A 440 15.94 3.41 -24.34
CA LEU A 440 17.16 4.09 -23.90
C LEU A 440 16.90 5.48 -23.29
N ALA A 441 15.85 6.19 -23.74
CA ALA A 441 15.47 7.49 -23.19
C ALA A 441 14.95 7.43 -21.73
N GLN A 442 14.83 6.23 -21.15
CA GLN A 442 14.42 6.01 -19.76
C GLN A 442 15.56 5.57 -18.84
N VAL A 443 16.75 5.30 -19.38
CA VAL A 443 17.88 4.72 -18.63
C VAL A 443 18.34 5.67 -17.52
N ILE A 444 18.56 5.12 -16.33
CA ILE A 444 19.02 5.88 -15.17
C ILE A 444 20.55 5.90 -15.13
N ASP A 445 21.11 7.11 -15.18
CA ASP A 445 22.55 7.37 -15.07
C ASP A 445 22.80 8.56 -14.12
N PRO A 446 23.69 8.44 -13.12
CA PRO A 446 24.28 7.19 -12.64
C PRO A 446 23.20 6.29 -12.00
N PRO A 447 23.28 4.95 -12.10
CA PRO A 447 22.43 4.03 -11.34
C PRO A 447 22.73 4.11 -9.84
N ASP A 448 21.80 3.65 -8.99
CA ASP A 448 22.00 3.55 -7.54
C ASP A 448 22.08 2.08 -7.11
N PRO A 449 23.13 1.63 -6.40
CA PRO A 449 23.25 0.22 -5.98
C PRO A 449 22.17 -0.25 -4.99
N ARG A 450 21.49 0.68 -4.29
CA ARG A 450 20.49 0.33 -3.27
C ARG A 450 19.16 -0.16 -3.86
N ILE A 451 18.96 -0.06 -5.18
CA ILE A 451 17.80 -0.67 -5.87
C ILE A 451 17.73 -2.18 -5.62
N HIS A 452 18.88 -2.85 -5.43
CA HIS A 452 18.97 -4.30 -5.21
C HIS A 452 18.35 -4.78 -3.89
N PHE A 453 18.06 -3.86 -2.97
CA PHE A 453 17.36 -4.12 -1.71
C PHE A 453 15.89 -3.63 -1.75
N SER A 454 15.52 -2.98 -2.85
CA SER A 454 14.29 -2.17 -3.00
C SER A 454 13.26 -2.80 -3.95
N LEU A 455 13.69 -3.78 -4.75
CA LEU A 455 12.88 -4.49 -5.73
C LEU A 455 12.31 -5.81 -5.17
N VAL A 456 11.02 -6.05 -5.42
CA VAL A 456 10.29 -7.22 -4.91
C VAL A 456 10.67 -8.48 -5.70
N CYS A 457 11.18 -9.48 -5.00
CA CYS A 457 11.75 -10.71 -5.55
C CYS A 457 10.83 -11.96 -5.49
N GLY A 458 9.67 -11.87 -4.83
CA GLY A 458 8.73 -13.00 -4.63
C GLY A 458 9.21 -14.14 -3.72
N ALA A 459 10.39 -14.00 -3.11
CA ALA A 459 10.90 -14.89 -2.08
C ALA A 459 10.37 -14.51 -0.69
N LYS A 460 10.56 -15.41 0.27
CA LYS A 460 10.10 -15.27 1.67
C LYS A 460 10.85 -14.21 2.48
N SER A 461 11.99 -13.75 1.97
CA SER A 461 12.87 -12.72 2.56
C SER A 461 12.76 -11.35 1.89
N CYS A 462 11.92 -11.16 0.86
CA CYS A 462 11.71 -9.84 0.28
C CYS A 462 10.94 -8.94 1.27
N PRO A 463 11.36 -7.69 1.51
CA PRO A 463 10.66 -6.79 2.43
C PRO A 463 9.24 -6.44 1.94
N PRO A 464 8.35 -5.94 2.83
CA PRO A 464 7.07 -5.37 2.40
C PRO A 464 7.29 -4.25 1.39
N ILE A 465 6.34 -4.05 0.48
CA ILE A 465 6.44 -3.07 -0.61
C ILE A 465 6.69 -1.67 -0.03
N LYS A 466 7.92 -1.18 -0.13
CA LYS A 466 8.28 0.15 0.37
C LYS A 466 7.79 1.24 -0.57
N VAL A 467 7.57 2.42 0.00
CA VAL A 467 7.14 3.63 -0.71
C VAL A 467 8.36 4.37 -1.23
N TYR A 468 8.40 4.61 -2.55
CA TYR A 468 9.41 5.47 -3.16
C TYR A 468 8.69 6.62 -3.88
N THR A 469 9.03 7.85 -3.51
CA THR A 469 8.64 9.07 -4.22
C THR A 469 9.90 9.91 -4.46
N PRO A 470 9.88 10.93 -5.32
CA PRO A 470 11.08 11.68 -5.69
C PRO A 470 11.81 12.27 -4.47
N GLU A 471 11.06 12.82 -3.52
CA GLU A 471 11.55 13.57 -2.38
C GLU A 471 11.99 12.64 -1.23
N ALA A 472 11.50 11.39 -1.21
CA ALA A 472 11.78 10.39 -0.19
C ALA A 472 12.62 9.22 -0.72
N LEU A 473 13.06 9.27 -1.97
CA LEU A 473 13.79 8.19 -2.65
C LEU A 473 15.04 7.76 -1.89
N ASP A 474 15.92 8.71 -1.53
CA ASP A 474 17.16 8.41 -0.80
C ASP A 474 16.86 7.73 0.54
N ASP A 475 15.91 8.27 1.32
CA ASP A 475 15.45 7.71 2.58
C ASP A 475 14.84 6.30 2.44
N GLY A 476 14.10 6.05 1.36
CA GLY A 476 13.52 4.75 1.04
C GLY A 476 14.59 3.71 0.67
N LEU A 477 15.53 4.10 -0.21
CA LEU A 477 16.68 3.28 -0.63
C LEU A 477 17.63 2.98 0.54
N GLU A 478 17.90 3.98 1.38
CA GLU A 478 18.68 3.88 2.61
C GLU A 478 18.03 2.91 3.61
N SER A 479 16.72 3.05 3.81
CA SER A 479 15.91 2.14 4.63
C SER A 479 15.91 0.73 4.05
N ALA A 480 15.84 0.56 2.72
CA ALA A 480 15.89 -0.73 2.05
C ALA A 480 17.24 -1.44 2.28
N ALA A 481 18.35 -0.72 2.06
CA ALA A 481 19.70 -1.21 2.32
C ALA A 481 19.92 -1.60 3.79
N ALA A 482 19.48 -0.75 4.74
CA ALA A 482 19.52 -1.06 6.17
C ALA A 482 18.73 -2.34 6.50
N SER A 483 17.44 -2.40 6.12
CA SER A 483 16.59 -3.58 6.41
C SER A 483 17.15 -4.88 5.84
N PHE A 484 17.81 -4.83 4.68
CA PHE A 484 18.44 -6.00 4.07
C PHE A 484 19.74 -6.42 4.78
N ILE A 485 20.61 -5.47 5.13
CA ILE A 485 21.91 -5.74 5.76
C ILE A 485 21.75 -6.12 7.24
N GLU A 486 20.72 -5.60 7.91
CA GLU A 486 20.32 -6.00 9.27
C GLU A 486 19.62 -7.38 9.32
N SER A 487 19.10 -7.88 8.20
CA SER A 487 18.37 -9.16 8.15
C SER A 487 19.27 -10.36 8.47
N GLU A 488 18.77 -11.27 9.30
CA GLU A 488 19.58 -12.33 9.94
C GLU A 488 20.31 -13.21 8.92
N GLY A 489 21.59 -12.92 8.72
CA GLY A 489 22.48 -13.73 7.91
C GLY A 489 22.59 -13.35 6.44
N GLU A 490 21.98 -12.27 5.95
CA GLU A 490 22.30 -11.75 4.60
C GLU A 490 23.73 -11.19 4.53
N VAL A 491 24.25 -10.72 5.67
CA VAL A 491 25.65 -10.31 5.88
C VAL A 491 26.14 -10.84 7.23
N GLN A 492 27.36 -11.40 7.27
CA GLN A 492 28.01 -11.86 8.51
C GLN A 492 29.53 -11.62 8.46
N VAL A 493 30.10 -11.17 9.57
CA VAL A 493 31.55 -10.95 9.72
C VAL A 493 32.18 -12.17 10.42
N ASN A 494 33.24 -12.71 9.86
CA ASN A 494 34.10 -13.70 10.51
C ASN A 494 35.50 -13.09 10.70
N VAL A 495 35.78 -12.69 11.95
CA VAL A 495 37.01 -11.99 12.33
C VAL A 495 38.23 -12.91 12.21
N GLU A 496 38.15 -14.14 12.73
CA GLU A 496 39.26 -15.11 12.74
C GLU A 496 39.77 -15.44 11.33
N ALA A 497 38.86 -15.63 10.38
CA ALA A 497 39.18 -15.94 8.98
C ALA A 497 39.40 -14.69 8.10
N ARG A 498 39.32 -13.47 8.66
CA ARG A 498 39.36 -12.16 7.95
C ARG A 498 38.41 -12.16 6.74
N LYS A 499 37.15 -12.54 6.99
CA LYS A 499 36.18 -12.97 5.99
C LYS A 499 34.80 -12.32 6.19
N LEU A 500 34.14 -11.95 5.08
CA LEU A 500 32.71 -11.66 5.04
C LEU A 500 31.96 -12.81 4.38
N VAL A 501 30.84 -13.22 4.98
CA VAL A 501 29.85 -14.09 4.35
C VAL A 501 28.69 -13.22 3.90
N LEU A 502 28.36 -13.28 2.60
CA LEU A 502 27.48 -12.34 1.92
C LEU A 502 26.37 -13.07 1.16
N SER A 503 25.23 -12.40 1.01
CA SER A 503 24.15 -12.81 0.10
C SER A 503 24.60 -12.85 -1.36
N LYS A 504 23.94 -13.67 -2.19
CA LYS A 504 24.27 -13.77 -3.63
C LYS A 504 23.97 -12.50 -4.42
N ILE A 505 23.15 -11.59 -3.92
CA ILE A 505 22.92 -10.28 -4.53
C ILE A 505 24.26 -9.54 -4.73
N PHE A 506 25.15 -9.56 -3.74
CA PHE A 506 26.50 -8.98 -3.82
C PHE A 506 27.44 -9.70 -4.81
N GLN A 507 27.11 -10.93 -5.22
CA GLN A 507 27.84 -11.67 -6.26
C GLN A 507 27.29 -11.36 -7.67
N TRP A 508 25.97 -11.50 -7.85
CA TRP A 508 25.28 -11.32 -9.13
C TRP A 508 25.36 -9.89 -9.65
N TYR A 509 25.26 -8.92 -8.73
CA TYR A 509 25.26 -7.49 -9.02
C TYR A 509 26.55 -6.81 -8.53
N GLY A 510 27.63 -7.57 -8.29
CA GLY A 510 28.87 -7.06 -7.72
C GLY A 510 29.52 -5.88 -8.47
N LYS A 511 29.26 -5.75 -9.78
CA LYS A 511 29.71 -4.61 -10.61
C LYS A 511 28.91 -3.32 -10.37
N ASP A 512 27.69 -3.43 -9.85
CA ASP A 512 26.80 -2.30 -9.61
C ASP A 512 27.13 -1.62 -8.27
N PHE A 513 27.69 -2.38 -7.31
CA PHE A 513 28.17 -1.89 -6.01
C PHE A 513 29.53 -1.15 -6.07
N GLY A 514 30.08 -0.90 -7.26
CA GLY A 514 31.35 -0.20 -7.43
C GLY A 514 32.57 -1.08 -7.17
N SER A 515 33.59 -0.52 -6.50
CA SER A 515 34.76 -1.26 -6.04
C SER A 515 34.46 -2.07 -4.78
N LYS A 516 35.43 -2.91 -4.37
CA LYS A 516 35.35 -3.67 -3.13
C LYS A 516 35.35 -2.76 -1.89
N ALA A 517 36.03 -1.63 -1.95
CA ALA A 517 36.00 -0.60 -0.91
C ALA A 517 34.63 0.08 -0.82
N ASP A 518 34.00 0.39 -1.96
CA ASP A 518 32.66 1.02 -2.01
C ASP A 518 31.59 0.10 -1.40
N LEU A 519 31.61 -1.19 -1.77
CA LEU A 519 30.74 -2.20 -1.17
C LEU A 519 30.99 -2.33 0.34
N VAL A 520 32.25 -2.39 0.79
CA VAL A 520 32.57 -2.47 2.23
C VAL A 520 32.11 -1.21 2.98
N ALA A 521 32.24 -0.02 2.40
CA ALA A 521 31.73 1.23 2.98
C ALA A 521 30.20 1.24 3.09
N LEU A 522 29.49 0.75 2.06
CA LEU A 522 28.04 0.55 2.10
C LEU A 522 27.63 -0.44 3.20
N LEU A 523 28.35 -1.55 3.37
CA LEU A 523 28.09 -2.49 4.46
C LEU A 523 28.33 -1.85 5.85
N VAL A 524 29.46 -1.16 6.05
CA VAL A 524 29.77 -0.45 7.33
C VAL A 524 28.77 0.66 7.63
N ARG A 525 28.16 1.29 6.62
CA ARG A 525 27.08 2.28 6.79
C ARG A 525 25.81 1.68 7.42
N HIS A 526 25.50 0.43 7.11
CA HIS A 526 24.22 -0.23 7.44
C HIS A 526 24.28 -1.40 8.43
N MET A 527 25.48 -1.88 8.81
CA MET A 527 25.61 -3.01 9.75
C MET A 527 25.11 -2.71 11.17
N PRO A 528 24.49 -3.70 11.85
CA PRO A 528 24.25 -3.67 13.29
C PRO A 528 25.55 -3.41 14.09
N THR A 529 25.45 -2.69 15.21
CA THR A 529 26.59 -2.13 15.95
C THR A 529 27.74 -3.11 16.26
N GLU A 530 27.45 -4.36 16.63
CA GLU A 530 28.51 -5.34 16.94
C GLU A 530 29.19 -5.90 15.67
N GLN A 531 28.43 -6.16 14.60
CA GLN A 531 29.02 -6.57 13.32
C GLN A 531 29.85 -5.43 12.71
N LYS A 532 29.35 -4.19 12.84
CA LYS A 532 30.05 -2.98 12.43
C LYS A 532 31.40 -2.84 13.13
N LYS A 533 31.45 -2.92 14.47
CA LYS A 533 32.70 -2.94 15.25
C LYS A 533 33.66 -4.04 14.80
N GLN A 534 33.16 -5.24 14.51
CA GLN A 534 33.98 -6.36 14.04
C GLN A 534 34.62 -6.06 12.67
N LEU A 535 33.87 -5.47 11.73
CA LEU A 535 34.39 -5.09 10.41
C LEU A 535 35.32 -3.87 10.49
N GLU A 536 34.98 -2.84 11.27
CA GLU A 536 35.86 -1.69 11.53
C GLU A 536 37.18 -2.12 12.19
N GLY A 537 37.13 -3.07 13.14
CA GLY A 537 38.33 -3.67 13.75
C GLY A 537 39.17 -4.51 12.79
N LEU A 538 38.54 -5.19 11.82
CA LEU A 538 39.27 -5.83 10.72
C LEU A 538 39.96 -4.77 9.84
N LEU A 539 39.24 -3.73 9.43
CA LEU A 539 39.73 -2.65 8.55
C LEU A 539 40.82 -1.77 9.20
N ALA A 540 40.88 -1.70 10.53
CA ALA A 540 42.01 -1.11 11.24
C ALA A 540 43.33 -1.91 11.07
N SER A 541 43.26 -3.12 10.49
CA SER A 541 44.40 -4.03 10.27
C SER A 541 44.45 -4.62 8.85
N ALA A 542 43.62 -4.13 7.93
CA ALA A 542 43.42 -4.68 6.60
C ALA A 542 42.84 -3.63 5.64
N SER A 543 43.22 -3.63 4.37
CA SER A 543 42.42 -2.93 3.36
C SER A 543 41.18 -3.76 2.97
N ALA A 544 40.18 -3.14 2.33
CA ALA A 544 38.99 -3.85 1.84
C ALA A 544 39.35 -4.96 0.84
N GLU A 545 40.45 -4.77 0.09
CA GLU A 545 40.99 -5.69 -0.90
C GLU A 545 41.44 -7.01 -0.26
N GLU A 546 41.92 -7.00 0.97
CA GLU A 546 42.41 -8.19 1.70
C GLU A 546 41.30 -9.07 2.29
N LEU A 547 40.10 -8.53 2.51
CA LEU A 547 38.98 -9.26 3.11
C LEU A 547 38.47 -10.39 2.21
N LYS A 548 38.38 -11.63 2.69
CA LYS A 548 37.86 -12.74 1.87
C LYS A 548 36.33 -12.68 1.80
N PHE A 549 35.75 -12.75 0.60
CA PHE A 549 34.30 -12.82 0.43
C PHE A 549 33.87 -14.25 0.14
N GLU A 550 32.83 -14.71 0.82
CA GLU A 550 32.17 -15.99 0.59
C GLU A 550 30.66 -15.75 0.38
N PHE A 551 30.08 -16.35 -0.66
CA PHE A 551 28.67 -16.11 -1.01
C PHE A 551 27.79 -17.31 -0.63
N LYS A 552 26.73 -17.06 0.14
CA LYS A 552 25.83 -18.11 0.62
C LYS A 552 25.11 -18.85 -0.52
N PRO A 553 24.68 -20.10 -0.34
CA PRO A 553 23.61 -20.67 -1.15
C PRO A 553 22.37 -19.77 -1.05
N TYR A 554 21.74 -19.46 -2.18
CA TYR A 554 20.49 -18.67 -2.20
C TYR A 554 19.32 -19.64 -2.23
N ASP A 555 18.42 -19.56 -1.26
CA ASP A 555 17.19 -20.37 -1.27
C ASP A 555 16.17 -19.73 -2.21
N TRP A 556 15.61 -20.54 -3.11
CA TRP A 556 14.60 -20.13 -4.08
C TRP A 556 13.18 -20.53 -3.68
N SER A 557 12.99 -21.04 -2.44
CA SER A 557 11.69 -21.41 -1.88
C SER A 557 10.67 -20.25 -1.91
N GLN A 558 9.40 -20.61 -2.03
CA GLN A 558 8.31 -19.66 -2.29
C GLN A 558 7.73 -19.07 -0.99
N ASN A 559 7.15 -17.87 -1.09
CA ASN A 559 6.41 -17.25 0.00
C ASN A 559 4.89 -17.48 -0.12
N SER A 560 4.49 -18.75 -0.15
CA SER A 560 3.10 -19.20 -0.26
C SER A 560 2.82 -20.32 0.74
N LYS A 561 1.54 -20.52 1.05
CA LYS A 561 0.99 -21.73 1.67
C LYS A 561 0.18 -22.50 0.64
#